data_AF-S9SBC9-F1
#
_entry.id   AF-S9SBC9-F1
#
_cell.length_a   1.000
_cell.length_b   1.000
_cell.length_c   1.000
_cell.angle_alpha   90.00
_cell.angle_beta   90.00
_cell.angle_gamma   90.00
#
_symmetry.space_group_name_H-M   'P 1'
#
loop_
_entity.id
_entity.type
_entity.pdbx_description
1 polymer ?
#
loop_
_entity_poly.entity_id
_entity_poly.type
_entity_poly.pdbx_seq_one_letter_code
_entity_poly.pdbx_strand_id
1 'polypeptide(L)'
;MTRAPIAKHSSGVKSGNESVRPAPSAAAVLSVETAGSRKPQAPARGGLSQSAQDFILAQILKMWRFDTAPMKGKGVVISAMIEINADGTLAGAMNRTVPWNPGAVISGYDRLPPDSPLRRALEAYLLALRLAQPLTLPPDDGKGWPRRMTLRFAIDDL
;
A
#
# COMPACT_ATOMS: atom_id res chain seq x y z
N MET A 1 -59.51 -34.98 -15.67
CA MET A 1 -58.87 -33.69 -16.00
C MET A 1 -58.65 -32.91 -14.71
N THR A 2 -57.43 -32.87 -14.16
CA THR A 2 -57.07 -32.11 -12.94
C THR A 2 -55.57 -31.77 -12.97
N ARG A 3 -55.22 -30.56 -12.53
CA ARG A 3 -53.91 -29.87 -12.59
C ARG A 3 -52.91 -30.37 -11.53
N ALA A 4 -51.61 -30.12 -11.79
CA ALA A 4 -50.40 -30.30 -10.94
C ALA A 4 -50.46 -29.51 -9.60
N PRO A 5 -49.54 -29.63 -8.58
CA PRO A 5 -48.07 -29.42 -8.73
C PRO A 5 -47.08 -30.02 -7.67
N ILE A 6 -45.77 -29.87 -7.95
CA ILE A 6 -44.63 -29.49 -7.05
C ILE A 6 -44.01 -30.41 -5.96
N ALA A 7 -42.67 -30.55 -6.12
CA ALA A 7 -41.55 -30.64 -5.16
C ALA A 7 -41.32 -31.89 -4.29
N LYS A 8 -40.05 -32.36 -4.21
CA LYS A 8 -39.06 -31.98 -3.18
C LYS A 8 -37.75 -32.82 -3.23
N HIS A 9 -36.61 -32.10 -3.15
CA HIS A 9 -35.39 -32.37 -2.35
C HIS A 9 -34.49 -33.59 -2.68
N SER A 10 -33.21 -33.35 -3.06
CA SER A 10 -32.00 -33.33 -2.18
C SER A 10 -31.41 -34.75 -2.01
N SER A 11 -30.12 -35.06 -2.08
CA SER A 11 -28.85 -34.32 -2.07
C SER A 11 -27.77 -35.25 -2.64
N GLY A 12 -26.75 -34.70 -3.31
CA GLY A 12 -25.63 -35.49 -3.84
C GLY A 12 -24.49 -34.59 -4.31
N VAL A 13 -23.81 -34.01 -3.32
CA VAL A 13 -22.52 -33.29 -3.32
C VAL A 13 -21.75 -33.35 -4.65
N LYS A 14 -21.73 -32.22 -5.38
CA LYS A 14 -20.64 -31.91 -6.31
C LYS A 14 -19.71 -30.93 -5.60
N SER A 15 -18.52 -31.41 -5.32
CA SER A 15 -17.38 -30.68 -4.78
C SER A 15 -17.12 -29.44 -5.65
N GLY A 16 -17.64 -28.30 -5.21
CA GLY A 16 -17.28 -26.98 -5.69
C GLY A 16 -16.15 -26.49 -4.80
N ASN A 17 -14.92 -26.60 -5.30
CA ASN A 17 -13.78 -25.92 -4.72
C ASN A 17 -13.92 -24.42 -5.06
N GLU A 18 -14.92 -23.75 -4.48
CA GLU A 18 -14.98 -22.30 -4.42
C GLU A 18 -13.94 -21.88 -3.37
N SER A 19 -12.71 -21.76 -3.87
CA SER A 19 -11.67 -20.95 -3.26
C SER A 19 -12.28 -19.57 -3.05
N VAL A 20 -12.82 -19.35 -1.85
CA VAL A 20 -13.21 -18.05 -1.33
C VAL A 20 -11.95 -17.20 -1.40
N ARG A 21 -11.81 -16.50 -2.51
CA ARG A 21 -10.82 -15.47 -2.72
C ARG A 21 -11.04 -14.49 -1.57
N PRO A 22 -10.13 -14.36 -0.59
CA PRO A 22 -10.24 -13.21 0.28
C PRO A 22 -10.04 -12.02 -0.66
N ALA A 23 -11.09 -11.20 -0.80
CA ALA A 23 -10.91 -9.85 -1.30
C ALA A 23 -9.79 -9.28 -0.43
N PRO A 24 -8.64 -8.86 -1.01
CA PRO A 24 -7.67 -8.14 -0.22
C PRO A 24 -8.37 -6.85 0.14
N SER A 25 -8.90 -6.78 1.36
CA SER A 25 -9.13 -5.52 2.04
C SER A 25 -7.85 -4.74 1.81
N ALA A 26 -7.97 -3.60 1.14
CA ALA A 26 -6.86 -2.81 0.63
C ALA A 26 -6.04 -2.27 1.81
N ALA A 27 -5.26 -3.15 2.42
CA ALA A 27 -4.28 -2.82 3.41
C ALA A 27 -3.18 -2.09 2.65
N ALA A 28 -2.96 -0.85 3.03
CA ALA A 28 -1.81 -0.11 2.60
C ALA A 28 -0.57 -0.87 3.11
N VAL A 29 0.17 -1.51 2.20
CA VAL A 29 1.30 -2.38 2.52
C VAL A 29 2.60 -1.60 2.33
N LEU A 30 3.23 -1.24 3.45
CA LEU A 30 4.65 -0.90 3.46
C LEU A 30 5.44 -2.21 3.52
N SER A 31 6.33 -2.40 2.56
CA SER A 31 7.11 -3.63 2.41
C SER A 31 8.54 -3.30 1.98
N VAL A 32 9.46 -4.20 2.35
CA VAL A 32 10.85 -4.17 1.90
C VAL A 32 11.07 -5.29 0.90
N GLU A 33 11.77 -4.98 -0.19
CA GLU A 33 12.20 -5.98 -1.18
C GLU A 33 13.72 -5.89 -1.32
N THR A 34 14.40 -7.04 -1.43
CA THR A 34 15.80 -7.10 -1.82
C THR A 34 15.90 -6.85 -3.32
N ALA A 35 16.90 -6.09 -3.77
CA ALA A 35 17.10 -5.77 -5.20
C ALA A 35 17.46 -7.01 -6.06
N GLY A 36 16.51 -7.91 -6.27
CA GLY A 36 16.65 -9.09 -7.12
C GLY A 36 15.31 -9.37 -7.81
N SER A 37 15.29 -9.23 -9.14
CA SER A 37 14.17 -9.52 -10.05
C SER A 37 13.07 -8.45 -10.14
N ARG A 38 13.30 -7.50 -11.06
CA ARG A 38 12.35 -6.46 -11.48
C ARG A 38 11.28 -7.05 -12.41
N LYS A 39 10.00 -6.87 -12.08
CA LYS A 39 8.94 -6.68 -13.08
C LYS A 39 8.35 -5.28 -12.86
N PRO A 40 8.22 -4.45 -13.91
CA PRO A 40 7.40 -3.24 -13.83
C PRO A 40 6.00 -3.66 -13.37
N GLN A 41 5.57 -3.20 -12.20
CA GLN A 41 4.19 -3.39 -11.80
C GLN A 41 3.32 -2.58 -12.75
N ALA A 42 2.39 -3.26 -13.43
CA ALA A 42 1.42 -2.61 -14.29
C ALA A 42 0.72 -1.49 -13.51
N PRO A 43 0.51 -0.31 -14.12
CA PRO A 43 -0.17 0.78 -13.43
C PRO A 43 -1.51 0.26 -12.92
N ALA A 44 -1.77 0.42 -11.62
CA ALA A 44 -3.07 0.18 -11.06
C ALA A 44 -4.10 0.92 -11.93
N ARG A 45 -5.24 0.31 -12.28
CA ARG A 45 -6.29 1.00 -13.06
C ARG A 45 -6.66 2.29 -12.32
N GLY A 46 -6.56 3.44 -12.98
CA GLY A 46 -6.72 4.76 -12.36
C GLY A 46 -5.47 5.34 -11.67
N GLY A 47 -4.32 4.69 -11.86
CA GLY A 47 -3.04 5.10 -11.28
C GLY A 47 -2.54 6.45 -11.79
N LEU A 48 -1.84 7.16 -10.92
CA LEU A 48 -1.20 8.44 -11.23
C LEU A 48 -0.08 8.25 -12.25
N SER A 49 0.17 9.26 -13.09
CA SER A 49 1.33 9.30 -13.99
C SER A 49 2.63 9.25 -13.19
N GLN A 50 3.74 8.87 -13.82
CA GLN A 50 5.04 8.80 -13.13
C GLN A 50 5.42 10.15 -12.50
N SER A 51 5.30 11.25 -13.26
CA SER A 51 5.60 12.59 -12.74
C SER A 51 4.74 12.98 -11.54
N ALA A 52 3.47 12.54 -11.53
CA ALA A 52 2.57 12.75 -10.40
C ALA A 52 2.94 11.90 -9.18
N GLN A 53 3.39 10.65 -9.39
CA GLN A 53 3.93 9.81 -8.32
C GLN A 53 5.21 10.42 -7.73
N ASP A 54 6.14 10.88 -8.59
CA ASP A 54 7.39 11.52 -8.17
C ASP A 54 7.13 12.83 -7.41
N PHE A 55 6.14 13.61 -7.83
CA PHE A 55 5.72 14.82 -7.12
C PHE A 55 5.21 14.53 -5.70
N ILE A 56 4.44 13.46 -5.52
CA ILE A 56 3.99 13.01 -4.20
C ILE A 56 5.16 12.44 -3.39
N LEU A 57 6.00 11.61 -4.00
CA LEU A 57 7.17 11.02 -3.35
C LEU A 57 8.11 12.12 -2.81
N ALA A 58 8.38 13.15 -3.60
CA ALA A 58 9.23 14.28 -3.20
C ALA A 58 8.68 15.02 -1.97
N GLN A 59 7.35 15.15 -1.83
CA GLN A 59 6.74 15.75 -0.65
C GLN A 59 6.97 14.89 0.60
N ILE A 60 6.87 13.57 0.46
CA ILE A 60 7.09 12.62 1.56
C ILE A 60 8.56 12.58 1.97
N LEU A 61 9.48 12.50 1.00
CA LEU A 61 10.92 12.44 1.25
C LEU A 61 11.44 13.71 1.94
N LYS A 62 10.84 14.89 1.67
CA LYS A 62 11.16 16.14 2.42
C LYS A 62 10.89 16.02 3.92
N MET A 63 9.89 15.21 4.32
CA MET A 63 9.54 15.00 5.71
C MET A 63 10.28 13.82 6.34
N TRP A 64 10.98 13.01 5.53
CA TRP A 64 11.60 11.80 6.01
C TRP A 64 12.98 12.07 6.61
N ARG A 65 13.07 11.90 7.93
CA ARG A 65 14.27 12.15 8.72
C ARG A 65 14.84 10.82 9.21
N PHE A 66 15.71 10.23 8.41
CA PHE A 66 16.40 9.00 8.75
C PHE A 66 17.82 9.01 8.19
N ASP A 67 18.81 8.63 8.99
CA ASP A 67 20.18 8.46 8.52
C ASP A 67 20.29 7.15 7.71
N THR A 68 20.43 7.28 6.40
CA THR A 68 20.49 6.15 5.47
C THR A 68 21.87 5.51 5.38
N ALA A 69 22.92 6.13 5.92
CA ALA A 69 24.30 5.63 5.90
C ALA A 69 24.43 4.15 6.32
N PRO A 70 23.83 3.66 7.43
CA PRO A 70 23.92 2.25 7.83
C PRO A 70 23.26 1.27 6.86
N MET A 71 22.51 1.74 5.86
CA MET A 71 21.80 0.92 4.88
C MET A 71 22.30 1.07 3.44
N LYS A 72 23.19 2.03 3.16
CA LYS A 72 23.82 2.18 1.84
C LYS A 72 24.59 0.91 1.45
N GLY A 73 24.52 0.55 0.16
CA GLY A 73 25.15 -0.63 -0.42
C GLY A 73 24.45 -1.96 -0.12
N LYS A 74 23.35 -1.94 0.64
CA LYS A 74 22.61 -3.17 1.01
C LYS A 74 21.48 -3.51 0.04
N GLY A 75 21.25 -2.70 -1.01
CA GLY A 75 20.21 -2.96 -2.01
C GLY A 75 18.80 -2.98 -1.44
N VAL A 76 18.55 -2.14 -0.42
CA VAL A 76 17.26 -2.05 0.27
C VAL A 76 16.31 -1.19 -0.55
N VAL A 77 15.16 -1.77 -0.91
CA VAL A 77 14.07 -1.06 -1.57
C VAL A 77 12.86 -0.98 -0.66
N ILE A 78 12.36 0.23 -0.44
CA ILE A 78 11.11 0.48 0.28
C ILE A 78 10.01 0.63 -0.77
N SER A 79 8.90 -0.08 -0.56
CA SER A 79 7.70 -0.02 -1.39
C SER A 79 6.47 0.20 -0.52
N ALA A 80 5.56 1.07 -0.95
CA ALA A 80 4.34 1.43 -0.25
C ALA A 80 3.16 1.48 -1.22
N MET A 81 2.13 0.67 -1.01
CA MET A 81 0.84 0.88 -1.68
C MET A 81 0.02 1.87 -0.86
N ILE A 82 -0.28 3.03 -1.44
CA ILE A 82 -1.06 4.09 -0.76
C ILE A 82 -2.30 4.46 -1.57
N GLU A 83 -3.32 4.94 -0.87
CA GLU A 83 -4.53 5.51 -1.47
C GLU A 83 -4.71 6.92 -0.92
N ILE A 84 -4.88 7.88 -1.83
CA ILE A 84 -4.94 9.32 -1.53
C ILE A 84 -6.36 9.80 -1.83
N ASN A 85 -6.95 10.51 -0.87
CA ASN A 85 -8.26 11.12 -0.97
C ASN A 85 -8.21 12.48 -1.69
N ALA A 86 -9.38 12.99 -2.05
CA ALA A 86 -9.52 14.30 -2.72
C ALA A 86 -9.03 15.49 -1.86
N ASP A 87 -8.94 15.31 -0.54
CA ASP A 87 -8.46 16.31 0.42
C ASP A 87 -6.94 16.21 0.69
N GLY A 88 -6.22 15.33 -0.01
CA GLY A 88 -4.79 15.11 0.19
C GLY A 88 -4.45 14.21 1.38
N THR A 89 -5.43 13.69 2.11
CA THR A 89 -5.19 12.70 3.17
C THR A 89 -4.99 11.31 2.58
N LEU A 90 -4.27 10.46 3.31
CA LEU A 90 -4.15 9.04 2.98
C LEU A 90 -5.35 8.28 3.56
N ALA A 91 -5.78 7.22 2.89
CA ALA A 91 -6.85 6.35 3.37
C ALA A 91 -6.36 5.31 4.40
N GLY A 92 -7.32 4.69 5.10
CA GLY A 92 -7.07 3.55 5.98
C GLY A 92 -6.13 3.85 7.15
N ALA A 93 -5.29 2.88 7.51
CA ALA A 93 -4.37 2.96 8.65
C ALA A 93 -3.23 3.98 8.48
N MET A 94 -3.03 4.51 7.27
CA MET A 94 -2.06 5.58 6.99
C MET A 94 -2.64 6.99 7.18
N ASN A 95 -3.95 7.12 7.42
CA ASN A 95 -4.59 8.41 7.63
C ASN A 95 -4.07 9.09 8.90
N ARG A 96 -3.78 10.39 8.84
CA ARG A 96 -3.26 11.16 9.98
C ARG A 96 -4.17 11.22 11.21
N THR A 97 -5.46 10.93 11.07
CA THR A 97 -6.46 10.95 12.15
C THR A 97 -6.53 9.61 12.92
N VAL A 98 -6.08 8.52 12.31
CA VAL A 98 -6.10 7.17 12.91
C VAL A 98 -4.97 7.04 13.92
N PRO A 99 -5.15 6.37 15.09
CA PRO A 99 -4.06 6.17 16.04
C PRO A 99 -2.78 5.59 15.41
N TRP A 100 -1.62 5.98 15.94
CA TRP A 100 -0.33 5.50 15.44
C TRP A 100 -0.18 3.99 15.70
N ASN A 101 -0.21 3.19 14.62
CA ASN A 101 -0.02 1.75 14.68
C ASN A 101 0.80 1.26 13.47
N PRO A 102 2.15 1.18 13.59
CA PRO A 102 3.00 0.73 12.49
C PRO A 102 2.72 -0.72 12.05
N GLY A 103 2.31 -1.60 12.97
CA GLY A 103 1.99 -3.00 12.66
C GLY A 103 0.74 -3.18 11.78
N ALA A 104 -0.15 -2.18 11.75
CA ALA A 104 -1.30 -2.18 10.84
C ALA A 104 -0.95 -1.81 9.39
N VAL A 105 0.28 -1.34 9.13
CA VAL A 105 0.69 -0.78 7.85
C VAL A 105 1.94 -1.47 7.28
N ILE A 106 2.90 -1.78 8.14
CA ILE A 106 4.17 -2.39 7.75
C ILE A 106 4.02 -3.92 7.76
N SER A 107 4.17 -4.50 6.58
CA SER A 107 4.12 -5.95 6.40
C SER A 107 5.25 -6.63 7.18
N GLY A 108 4.89 -7.57 8.06
CA GLY A 108 5.88 -8.31 8.85
C GLY A 108 6.57 -7.49 9.94
N TYR A 109 5.99 -6.35 10.34
CA TYR A 109 6.54 -5.46 11.37
C TYR A 109 6.96 -6.18 12.66
N ASP A 110 6.12 -7.08 13.17
CA ASP A 110 6.40 -7.82 14.41
C ASP A 110 7.60 -8.78 14.30
N ARG A 111 8.02 -9.11 13.08
CA ARG A 111 9.19 -9.96 12.81
C ARG A 111 10.49 -9.16 12.70
N LEU A 112 10.41 -7.83 12.64
CA LEU A 112 11.58 -6.96 12.57
C LEU A 112 12.15 -6.73 13.97
N PRO A 113 13.47 -6.91 14.17
CA PRO A 113 14.10 -6.62 15.46
C PRO A 113 13.84 -5.15 15.86
N PRO A 114 13.47 -4.88 17.13
CA PRO A 114 13.17 -3.53 17.62
C PRO A 114 14.26 -2.50 17.32
N ASP A 115 15.52 -2.91 17.42
CA ASP A 115 16.68 -2.05 17.20
C ASP A 115 17.25 -2.11 15.77
N SER A 116 16.56 -2.79 14.85
CA SER A 116 17.05 -2.87 13.47
C SER A 116 16.97 -1.52 12.76
N PRO A 117 18.03 -1.09 12.03
CA PRO A 117 17.99 0.12 11.22
C PRO A 117 16.84 0.12 10.22
N LEU A 118 16.50 -1.05 9.69
CA LEU A 118 15.39 -1.22 8.76
C LEU A 118 14.03 -0.89 9.40
N ARG A 119 13.76 -1.39 10.61
CA ARG A 119 12.53 -1.07 11.33
C ARG A 119 12.41 0.42 11.59
N ARG A 120 13.49 1.03 12.09
CA ARG A 120 13.53 2.48 12.34
C ARG A 120 13.34 3.29 11.04
N ALA A 121 13.88 2.83 9.92
CA ALA A 121 13.69 3.47 8.61
C ALA A 121 12.23 3.42 8.14
N LEU A 122 11.57 2.25 8.27
CA LEU A 122 10.17 2.07 7.90
C LEU A 122 9.23 2.87 8.81
N GLU A 123 9.49 2.89 10.12
CA GLU A 123 8.75 3.72 11.07
C GLU A 123 8.94 5.21 10.78
N ALA A 124 10.16 5.66 10.51
CA ALA A 124 10.45 7.04 10.11
C ALA A 124 9.74 7.40 8.78
N TYR A 125 9.67 6.46 7.84
CA TYR A 125 8.99 6.69 6.56
C TYR A 125 7.46 6.75 6.73
N LEU A 126 6.89 5.87 7.57
CA LEU A 126 5.48 5.95 7.95
C LEU A 126 5.16 7.28 8.65
N LEU A 127 6.08 7.78 9.48
CA LEU A 127 5.94 9.06 10.13
C LEU A 127 5.97 10.20 9.10
N ALA A 128 6.87 10.14 8.12
CA ALA A 128 6.93 11.09 7.02
C ALA A 128 5.63 11.12 6.21
N LEU A 129 5.08 9.95 5.87
CA LEU A 129 3.77 9.82 5.22
C LEU A 129 2.65 10.49 6.02
N ARG A 130 2.71 10.42 7.35
CA ARG A 130 1.73 11.03 8.24
C ARG A 130 1.89 12.56 8.31
N LEU A 131 3.13 13.02 8.44
CA LEU A 131 3.46 14.45 8.55
C LEU A 131 3.28 15.22 7.23
N ALA A 132 3.42 14.54 6.10
CA ALA A 132 3.20 15.13 4.79
C ALA A 132 1.71 15.36 4.46
N GLN A 133 0.77 14.89 5.30
CA GLN A 133 -0.67 15.07 5.08
C GLN A 133 -1.20 16.41 5.65
N PRO A 134 -2.00 17.17 4.88
CA PRO A 134 -2.50 16.84 3.55
C PRO A 134 -1.43 17.04 2.46
N LEU A 135 -1.36 16.08 1.54
CA LEU A 135 -0.48 16.15 0.37
C LEU A 135 -1.04 17.18 -0.63
N THR A 136 -0.14 17.95 -1.25
CA THR A 136 -0.52 18.73 -2.43
C THR A 136 -0.78 17.76 -3.57
N LEU A 137 -1.99 17.79 -4.11
CA LEU A 137 -2.39 16.91 -5.20
C LEU A 137 -1.84 17.42 -6.54
N PRO A 138 -1.34 16.54 -7.42
CA PRO A 138 -0.97 16.91 -8.78
C PRO A 138 -2.22 17.35 -9.57
N PRO A 139 -2.06 18.09 -10.68
CA PRO A 139 -3.17 18.50 -11.53
C PRO A 139 -4.06 17.31 -11.89
N ASP A 140 -5.38 17.49 -11.81
CA ASP A 140 -6.32 16.42 -12.12
C ASP A 140 -6.23 16.07 -13.61
N ASP A 141 -5.95 14.81 -13.91
CA ASP A 141 -5.93 14.28 -15.28
C ASP A 141 -7.32 13.78 -15.73
N GLY A 142 -8.39 14.17 -15.00
CA GLY A 142 -9.79 13.87 -15.32
C GLY A 142 -10.29 12.52 -14.79
N LYS A 143 -9.48 11.78 -14.03
CA LYS A 143 -9.86 10.47 -13.45
C LYS A 143 -10.48 10.56 -12.05
N GLY A 144 -10.51 11.74 -11.44
CA GLY A 144 -11.08 11.95 -10.10
C GLY A 144 -10.29 11.32 -8.97
N TRP A 145 -10.82 11.42 -7.74
CA TRP A 145 -10.23 10.92 -6.49
C TRP A 145 -11.27 10.03 -5.76
N PRO A 146 -10.85 9.07 -4.91
CA PRO A 146 -9.50 8.75 -4.46
C PRO A 146 -8.66 8.01 -5.51
N ARG A 147 -7.34 8.04 -5.36
CA ARG A 147 -6.40 7.35 -6.25
C ARG A 147 -5.42 6.49 -5.49
N ARG A 148 -5.12 5.34 -6.08
CA ARG A 148 -4.14 4.39 -5.57
C ARG A 148 -2.83 4.49 -6.34
N MET A 149 -1.71 4.42 -5.64
CA MET A 149 -0.38 4.36 -6.24
C MET A 149 0.56 3.48 -5.44
N THR A 150 1.65 3.07 -6.07
CA THR A 150 2.77 2.38 -5.41
C THR A 150 3.97 3.31 -5.39
N LEU A 151 4.37 3.76 -4.22
CA LEU A 151 5.62 4.50 -4.02
C LEU A 151 6.74 3.50 -3.83
N ARG A 152 7.81 3.62 -4.61
CA ARG A 152 8.95 2.70 -4.53
C ARG A 152 10.25 3.48 -4.73
N PHE A 153 11.20 3.31 -3.82
CA PHE A 153 12.53 3.91 -3.94
C PHE A 153 13.58 3.01 -3.29
N ALA A 154 14.80 3.03 -3.85
CA ALA A 154 15.93 2.38 -3.22
C ALA A 154 16.60 3.35 -2.24
N ILE A 155 17.07 2.84 -1.11
CA ILE A 155 17.87 3.65 -0.16
C ILE A 155 19.15 4.18 -0.81
N ASP A 156 19.67 3.43 -1.78
CA ASP A 156 20.88 3.78 -2.51
C ASP A 156 20.72 5.02 -3.41
N ASP A 157 19.48 5.36 -3.80
CA ASP A 157 19.19 6.50 -4.69
C ASP A 157 19.01 7.85 -3.94
N LEU A 158 19.12 7.84 -2.60
CA LEU A 158 18.91 9.01 -1.72
C LEU A 158 20.17 9.81 -1.41
#